data_AF-A0ABD3VVH4-F1
#
_entry.id   AF-A0ABD3VVH4-F1
#
_cell.length_a   1.000
_cell.length_b   1.000
_cell.length_c   1.000
_cell.angle_alpha   90.00
_cell.angle_beta   90.00
_cell.angle_gamma   90.00
#
_symmetry.space_group_name_H-M   'P 1'
#
loop_
_entity.id
_entity.type
_entity.pdbx_description
1 polymer ?
#
loop_
_entity_poly.entity_id
_entity_poly.type
_entity_poly.pdbx_seq_one_letter_code
_entity_poly.pdbx_strand_id
1 'polypeptide(L)'
;MRPLVHKLPSYLQDTTDYLIKSKASEPLLPDTLFVSLDVTSLYTNIPHHEGIQACKKACETRNMDNPPTHFLVQLLELVLKLDNFEFNGENYL
;
A
#
# COMPACT_ATOMS: atom_id res chain seq x y z
N MET A 1 2.88 -8.74 -2.52
CA MET A 1 2.14 -8.13 -1.38
C MET A 1 0.71 -8.63 -1.19
N ARG A 2 0.01 -9.14 -2.23
CA ARG A 2 -1.41 -9.50 -2.13
C ARG A 2 -1.83 -10.41 -0.96
N PRO A 3 -1.09 -11.44 -0.48
CA PRO A 3 -1.56 -12.21 0.68
C PRO A 3 -1.42 -11.48 2.03
N LEU A 4 -0.61 -10.41 2.10
CA LEU A 4 -0.40 -9.64 3.34
C LEU A 4 -1.40 -8.47 3.46
N VAL A 5 -1.69 -7.81 2.34
CA VAL A 5 -2.55 -6.61 2.30
C VAL A 5 -3.99 -6.91 2.73
N HIS A 6 -4.53 -8.09 2.36
CA HIS A 6 -5.89 -8.49 2.76
C HIS A 6 -6.04 -8.74 4.26
N LYS A 7 -4.94 -8.87 5.00
CA LYS A 7 -4.96 -9.07 6.46
C LYS A 7 -4.93 -7.77 7.24
N LEU A 8 -4.80 -6.62 6.56
CA LEU A 8 -4.76 -5.33 7.23
C LEU A 8 -6.15 -4.97 7.79
N PRO A 9 -6.22 -4.44 9.03
CA PRO A 9 -7.50 -3.99 9.60
C PRO A 9 -8.19 -2.91 8.76
N SER A 10 -7.40 -2.10 8.05
CA SER A 10 -7.87 -1.04 7.16
C SER A 10 -8.08 -1.49 5.72
N TYR A 11 -8.04 -2.80 5.42
CA TYR A 11 -8.17 -3.29 4.06
C TYR A 11 -9.55 -2.96 3.48
N LEU A 12 -9.54 -2.27 2.34
CA LEU A 12 -10.72 -1.97 1.54
C LEU A 12 -10.37 -2.30 0.08
N GLN A 13 -11.17 -3.15 -0.55
CA GLN A 13 -10.88 -3.62 -1.91
C GLN A 13 -11.36 -2.63 -2.95
N ASP A 14 -12.63 -2.28 -2.89
CA ASP A 14 -13.32 -1.45 -3.88
C ASP A 14 -14.60 -0.85 -3.28
N THR A 15 -15.32 -0.05 -4.07
CA THR A 15 -16.57 0.59 -3.66
C THR A 15 -17.65 -0.42 -3.25
N THR A 16 -17.67 -1.61 -3.85
CA THR A 16 -18.65 -2.65 -3.50
C THR A 16 -18.33 -3.24 -2.14
N ASP A 17 -17.06 -3.57 -1.90
CA ASP A 17 -16.55 -4.05 -0.61
C ASP A 17 -16.82 -3.03 0.51
N TYR A 18 -16.67 -1.73 0.23
CA TYR A 18 -17.05 -0.66 1.15
C TYR A 18 -18.53 -0.71 1.53
N LEU A 19 -19.43 -0.76 0.54
CA LEU A 19 -20.88 -0.78 0.78
C LEU A 19 -21.32 -2.03 1.55
N ILE A 20 -20.67 -3.16 1.33
CA ILE A 20 -20.95 -4.40 2.07
C ILE A 20 -20.51 -4.24 3.53
N LYS A 21 -19.28 -3.77 3.77
CA LYS A 21 -18.74 -3.56 5.12
C LYS A 21 -19.51 -2.50 5.90
N SER A 22 -19.93 -1.42 5.24
CA SER A 22 -20.69 -0.34 5.89
C SER A 22 -22.08 -0.81 6.33
N LYS A 23 -22.72 -1.68 5.56
CA LYS A 23 -24.02 -2.29 5.91
C LYS A 23 -23.92 -3.37 6.98
N ALA A 24 -22.78 -4.06 7.04
CA ALA A 24 -22.52 -5.11 8.03
C ALA A 24 -22.00 -4.59 9.37
N SER A 25 -21.62 -3.31 9.45
CA SER A 25 -21.10 -2.68 10.66
C SER A 25 -22.21 -2.38 11.67
N GLU A 26 -21.85 -2.34 12.96
CA GLU A 26 -22.77 -1.93 14.01
C GLU A 26 -23.30 -0.50 13.76
N PRO A 27 -24.53 -0.17 14.24
CA PRO A 27 -25.05 1.19 14.15
C PRO A 27 -24.06 2.19 14.75
N LEU A 28 -23.76 3.25 13.99
CA LEU A 28 -22.88 4.31 14.46
C LEU A 28 -23.46 4.92 15.75
N LEU A 29 -22.57 5.24 16.70
CA LEU A 29 -22.97 5.91 17.93
C LEU A 29 -23.63 7.26 17.59
N PRO A 30 -24.60 7.74 18.40
CA PRO A 30 -25.11 9.10 18.28
C PRO A 30 -23.95 10.10 18.27
N ASP A 31 -24.09 11.16 17.47
CA ASP A 31 -23.09 12.22 17.29
C ASP A 31 -21.78 11.81 16.57
N THR A 32 -21.81 10.72 15.78
CA THR A 32 -20.68 10.34 14.93
C THR A 32 -20.58 11.26 13.71
N LEU A 33 -19.42 11.90 13.50
CA LEU A 33 -19.12 12.70 12.32
C LEU A 33 -18.53 11.84 11.21
N PHE A 34 -19.16 11.87 10.03
CA PHE A 34 -18.57 11.28 8.83
C PHE A 34 -17.61 12.28 8.18
N VAL A 35 -16.34 11.89 8.04
CA VAL A 35 -15.30 12.71 7.42
C VAL A 35 -14.77 12.00 6.18
N SER A 36 -14.65 12.73 5.08
CA SER A 36 -13.94 12.29 3.88
C SER A 36 -12.71 13.17 3.69
N LEU A 37 -11.60 12.56 3.29
CA LEU A 37 -10.35 13.26 2.98
C LEU A 37 -9.93 12.88 1.56
N ASP A 38 -9.73 13.89 0.73
CA ASP A 38 -9.10 13.72 -0.59
C ASP A 38 -7.61 14.03 -0.47
N VAL A 39 -6.75 13.09 -0.89
CA VAL A 39 -5.30 13.21 -0.81
C VAL A 39 -4.73 13.29 -2.22
N THR A 40 -4.17 14.44 -2.57
CA THR A 40 -3.47 14.61 -3.83
C THR A 40 -2.15 13.84 -3.83
N SER A 41 -1.83 13.16 -4.94
CA SER A 41 -0.50 12.59 -5.15
C SER A 41 -0.07 11.58 -4.08
N LEU A 42 -1.01 10.79 -3.55
CA LEU A 42 -0.78 9.82 -2.47
C LEU A 42 0.43 8.91 -2.76
N TYR A 43 0.54 8.39 -3.98
CA TYR A 43 1.61 7.47 -4.35
C TYR A 43 2.99 8.15 -4.46
N THR A 44 3.06 9.36 -5.01
CA THR A 44 4.33 10.06 -5.23
C THR A 44 4.86 10.76 -3.98
N ASN A 45 4.03 10.90 -2.95
CA ASN A 45 4.40 11.57 -1.69
C ASN A 45 4.79 10.60 -0.57
N ILE A 46 4.78 9.28 -0.79
CA ILE A 46 5.24 8.32 0.22
C ILE A 46 6.76 8.47 0.37
N PRO A 47 7.28 8.81 1.56
CA PRO A 47 8.71 8.88 1.78
C PRO A 47 9.34 7.51 1.51
N HIS A 48 10.28 7.43 0.56
CA HIS A 48 10.87 6.15 0.14
C HIS A 48 11.41 5.33 1.32
N HIS A 49 12.08 5.98 2.28
CA HIS A 49 12.62 5.31 3.46
C HIS A 49 11.52 4.62 4.29
N GLU A 50 10.42 5.32 4.55
CA GLU A 50 9.30 4.80 5.34
C GLU A 50 8.58 3.68 4.59
N GLY A 51 8.36 3.84 3.27
CA GLY A 51 7.78 2.82 2.42
C GLY A 51 8.60 1.53 2.39
N ILE A 52 9.92 1.64 2.21
CA ILE A 52 10.83 0.49 2.21
C ILE A 52 10.82 -0.22 3.58
N GLN A 53 10.88 0.54 4.68
CA GLN A 53 10.82 -0.03 6.03
C GLN A 53 9.50 -0.75 6.30
N ALA A 54 8.37 -0.19 5.87
CA ALA A 54 7.08 -0.82 5.98
C ALA A 54 7.01 -2.14 5.19
N CYS A 55 7.49 -2.14 3.94
CA CYS A 55 7.56 -3.34 3.11
C CYS A 55 8.48 -4.40 3.71
N LYS A 56 9.64 -4.02 4.25
CA LYS A 56 10.56 -4.93 4.93
C LYS A 56 9.87 -5.62 6.12
N LYS A 57 9.28 -4.84 7.03
CA LYS A 57 8.53 -5.37 8.18
C LYS A 57 7.41 -6.32 7.73
N ALA A 58 6.66 -5.95 6.70
CA ALA A 58 5.61 -6.82 6.17
C ALA A 58 6.17 -8.14 5.62
N CYS A 59 7.29 -8.10 4.89
CA CYS A 59 7.95 -9.29 4.37
C CYS A 59 8.54 -10.18 5.48
N GLU A 60 9.00 -9.63 6.59
CA GLU A 60 9.49 -10.40 7.75
C GLU A 60 8.36 -11.20 8.44
N THR A 61 7.10 -10.78 8.33
CA THR A 61 5.95 -11.48 8.94
C THR A 61 5.47 -12.71 8.17
N ARG A 62 6.07 -13.04 7.02
CA ARG A 62 5.60 -14.16 6.18
C ARG A 62 6.09 -15.51 6.72
N ASN A 63 5.28 -16.55 6.50
CA ASN A 63 5.60 -17.91 6.94
C ASN A 63 6.79 -18.54 6.21
N MET A 64 7.13 -18.08 5.00
CA MET A 64 8.21 -18.62 4.17
C MET A 64 9.13 -17.51 3.68
N ASP A 65 10.39 -17.53 4.14
CA ASP A 65 11.43 -16.57 3.73
C ASP A 65 12.07 -16.96 2.38
N ASN A 66 11.25 -17.28 1.37
CA ASN A 66 11.72 -17.61 0.03
C ASN A 66 10.87 -16.89 -1.04
N PRO A 67 11.46 -16.04 -1.91
CA PRO A 67 12.86 -15.58 -1.90
C PRO A 67 13.16 -14.71 -0.67
N PRO A 68 14.40 -14.61 -0.16
CA PRO A 68 14.72 -13.92 1.10
C PRO A 68 14.24 -12.47 1.19
N THR A 69 13.95 -12.00 2.41
CA THR A 69 13.36 -10.66 2.59
C THR A 69 14.29 -9.54 2.10
N HIS A 70 15.60 -9.66 2.34
CA HIS A 70 16.58 -8.68 1.87
C HIS A 70 16.59 -8.57 0.34
N PHE A 71 16.39 -9.67 -0.38
CA PHE A 71 16.35 -9.68 -1.84
C PHE A 71 15.13 -8.91 -2.36
N LEU A 72 13.96 -9.12 -1.76
CA LEU A 72 12.74 -8.37 -2.10
C LEU A 72 12.89 -6.87 -1.80
N VAL A 73 13.54 -6.51 -0.70
CA VAL A 73 13.82 -5.12 -0.34
C VAL A 73 14.77 -4.47 -1.34
N GLN A 74 15.81 -5.17 -1.79
CA GLN A 74 16.72 -4.67 -2.82
C GLN A 74 16.01 -4.43 -4.16
N LEU A 75 15.13 -5.34 -4.59
CA LEU A 75 14.32 -5.13 -5.79
C LEU A 75 13.40 -3.92 -5.66
N LEU A 76 12.78 -3.74 -4.48
CA LEU A 76 11.94 -2.56 -4.21
C LEU A 76 12.76 -1.27 -4.27
N GLU A 77 13.95 -1.24 -3.69
CA GLU A 77 14.86 -0.09 -3.76
C GLU A 77 15.25 0.24 -5.19
N LEU A 78 15.49 -0.78 -6.03
CA LEU A 78 15.83 -0.61 -7.44
C LEU A 78 14.68 0.07 -8.18
N VAL A 79 13.45 -0.45 -8.02
CA VAL A 79 12.26 0.10 -8.68
C VAL A 79 11.97 1.53 -8.21
N LEU A 80 12.16 1.83 -6.92
CA LEU A 80 11.89 3.17 -6.39
C LEU A 80 12.93 4.22 -6.78
N LYS A 81 14.17 3.82 -7.09
CA LYS A 81 15.28 4.75 -7.41
C LYS A 81 15.62 4.82 -8.89
N LEU A 82 15.28 3.78 -9.65
CA LEU A 82 15.56 3.66 -11.07
C LEU A 82 14.23 3.52 -11.82
N ASP A 83 13.31 4.44 -11.56
CA ASP A 83 12.02 4.47 -12.26
C ASP A 83 12.20 5.07 -13.65
N ASN A 84 12.86 4.30 -14.52
CA ASN A 84 13.14 4.72 -15.88
C ASN A 84 11.86 4.69 -16.72
N PHE A 85 11.44 5.84 -17.24
CA PHE A 85 10.34 5.94 -18.18
C PHE A 85 10.77 6.62 -19.48
N GLU A 86 10.20 6.17 -20.60
CA GLU A 86 10.43 6.77 -21.90
C GLU A 86 9.33 7.80 -22.21
N PHE A 87 9.73 9.00 -22.64
CA PHE A 87 8.83 10.03 -23.12
C PHE A 87 9.42 10.71 -24.36
N ASN A 88 8.66 10.68 -25.47
CA ASN A 88 9.10 11.18 -26.79
C ASN A 88 10.41 10.55 -27.31
N GLY A 89 10.65 9.25 -27.06
CA GLY A 89 11.86 8.56 -27.50
C GLY A 89 13.08 8.82 -26.61
N GLU A 90 12.93 9.63 -25.57
CA GLU A 90 13.98 9.93 -24.59
C GLU A 90 13.69 9.20 -23.27
N ASN A 91 14.73 8.70 -22.61
CA ASN A 91 14.62 8.01 -21.33
C ASN A 91 14.87 8.99 -20.17
N TYR A 92 14.04 8.91 -19.14
CA TYR A 92 14.11 9.72 -17.92
C TYR A 92 14.17 8.79 -16.72
N LEU A 93 15.07 9.09 -15.78
CA LEU A 93 15.20 8.44 -14.48
C LEU A 93 14.62 9.32 -13.37
#